data_AF-A0A7V3QHW4-F1
#
_entry.id   AF-A0A7V3QHW4-F1
#
_cell.length_a   1.000
_cell.length_b   1.000
_cell.length_c   1.000
_cell.angle_alpha   90.00
_cell.angle_beta   90.00
_cell.angle_gamma   90.00
#
_symmetry.space_group_name_H-M   'P 1'
#
loop_
_entity.id
_entity.type
_entity.pdbx_description
1 polymer ?
#
loop_
_entity_poly.entity_id
_entity_poly.type
_entity_poly.pdbx_seq_one_letter_code
_entity_poly.pdbx_strand_id
1 'polypeptide(L)'
;MRHKNANYLTRKMSNPNQRNSANRLIGEVRFSINTDKVISMCPICGKEIYDDPSNLVFNEVYFHFNCVLSLIKSKTELSESQDVYYIGSNNFAVVWEHKGRIEVLRKIHAGDFVNDYVKKNI
;
A
#
# COMPACT_ATOMS: atom_id res chain seq x y z
N MET A 1 19.73 -58.37 0.65
CA MET A 1 20.68 -58.73 -0.44
C MET A 1 20.19 -58.12 -1.74
N ARG A 2 21.09 -57.40 -2.42
CA ARG A 2 21.27 -57.25 -3.89
C ARG A 2 20.01 -56.95 -4.74
N HIS A 3 19.76 -55.71 -5.16
CA HIS A 3 20.42 -54.90 -6.22
C HIS A 3 20.03 -55.23 -7.67
N LYS A 4 19.68 -54.13 -8.39
CA LYS A 4 19.95 -53.79 -9.82
C LYS A 4 18.96 -54.35 -10.85
N ASN A 5 18.66 -53.70 -11.97
CA ASN A 5 18.89 -52.36 -12.53
C ASN A 5 18.04 -52.31 -13.84
N ALA A 6 17.33 -51.21 -14.11
CA ALA A 6 17.63 -50.22 -15.15
C ALA A 6 17.49 -50.68 -16.62
N ASN A 7 16.60 -50.00 -17.37
CA ASN A 7 16.87 -49.57 -18.74
C ASN A 7 16.19 -48.20 -18.99
N TYR A 8 16.97 -47.11 -18.98
CA TYR A 8 17.51 -46.36 -20.15
C TYR A 8 16.42 -45.55 -20.88
N LEU A 9 16.21 -44.30 -20.47
CA LEU A 9 16.80 -43.06 -21.03
C LEU A 9 16.30 -42.69 -22.45
N THR A 10 15.40 -41.71 -22.50
CA THR A 10 15.45 -40.63 -23.49
C THR A 10 15.31 -39.28 -22.77
N ARG A 11 16.37 -38.46 -22.83
CA ARG A 11 16.38 -37.06 -22.42
C ARG A 11 15.84 -36.18 -23.56
N LYS A 12 15.13 -35.10 -23.20
CA LYS A 12 15.28 -33.69 -23.63
C LYS A 12 14.18 -32.89 -22.91
N MET A 13 14.51 -32.09 -21.87
CA MET A 13 14.59 -30.60 -21.90
C MET A 13 13.36 -29.99 -22.60
N SER A 14 12.49 -29.16 -21.99
CA SER A 14 12.76 -27.95 -21.18
C SER A 14 11.55 -27.48 -20.33
N ASN A 15 11.90 -26.62 -19.37
CA ASN A 15 11.21 -25.99 -18.23
C ASN A 15 10.05 -24.99 -18.63
N PRO A 16 9.55 -24.12 -17.72
CA PRO A 16 8.36 -24.21 -16.88
C PRO A 16 7.25 -23.21 -17.28
N ASN A 17 5.99 -23.47 -16.91
CA ASN A 17 5.22 -22.38 -16.33
C ASN A 17 4.26 -22.90 -15.27
N GLN A 18 4.59 -22.48 -14.07
CA GLN A 18 4.01 -22.86 -12.81
C GLN A 18 2.63 -22.24 -12.65
N ARG A 19 1.70 -23.06 -12.14
CA ARG A 19 0.80 -22.75 -11.03
C ARG A 19 0.02 -21.43 -11.11
N ASN A 20 -1.23 -21.51 -11.58
CA ASN A 20 -2.31 -20.72 -10.98
C ASN A 20 -3.26 -21.68 -10.26
N SER A 21 -2.87 -22.03 -9.04
CA SER A 21 -3.67 -22.87 -8.15
C SER A 21 -4.55 -22.01 -7.26
N ALA A 22 -5.83 -22.38 -7.24
CA ALA A 22 -6.82 -22.16 -6.19
C ALA A 22 -7.48 -20.77 -6.12
N ASN A 23 -8.46 -20.56 -7.01
CA ASN A 23 -9.67 -19.81 -6.68
C ASN A 23 -10.34 -20.48 -5.46
N ARG A 24 -10.12 -19.94 -4.27
CA ARG A 24 -10.94 -20.23 -3.08
C ARG A 24 -12.15 -19.30 -3.14
N LEU A 25 -13.29 -19.87 -3.51
CA LEU A 25 -14.59 -19.19 -3.51
C LEU A 25 -14.97 -18.82 -2.07
N ILE A 26 -14.84 -17.54 -1.74
CA ILE A 26 -15.57 -16.87 -0.66
C ILE A 26 -16.29 -15.72 -1.37
N GLY A 27 -17.63 -15.71 -1.30
CA GLY A 27 -18.55 -14.92 -2.15
C GLY A 27 -17.98 -13.60 -2.69
N GLU A 28 -17.72 -13.57 -4.00
CA GLU A 28 -17.13 -12.42 -4.68
C GLU A 28 -18.17 -11.30 -4.83
N VAL A 29 -18.18 -10.34 -3.90
CA VAL A 29 -18.59 -8.98 -4.27
C VAL A 29 -17.51 -8.47 -5.23
N ARG A 30 -17.79 -8.54 -6.53
CA ARG A 30 -16.91 -7.98 -7.56
C ARG A 30 -17.04 -6.47 -7.52
N PHE A 31 -16.20 -5.81 -6.75
CA PHE A 31 -15.94 -4.40 -6.96
C PHE A 31 -15.17 -4.28 -8.27
N SER A 32 -15.86 -3.90 -9.34
CA SER A 32 -15.22 -3.45 -10.58
C SER A 32 -14.58 -2.09 -10.34
N ILE A 33 -13.40 -2.09 -9.72
CA ILE A 33 -12.52 -0.91 -9.71
C ILE A 33 -12.02 -0.70 -11.14
N ASN A 34 -12.43 0.41 -11.75
CA ASN A 34 -12.03 0.76 -13.10
C ASN A 34 -10.71 1.53 -13.02
N THR A 35 -9.61 0.79 -12.77
CA THR A 35 -8.28 1.35 -12.49
C THR A 35 -7.64 2.09 -13.67
N ASP A 36 -8.28 2.09 -14.83
CA ASP A 36 -7.73 2.67 -16.06
C ASP A 36 -8.14 4.14 -16.25
N LYS A 37 -9.05 4.66 -15.42
CA LYS A 37 -9.49 6.05 -15.51
C LYS A 37 -8.65 6.95 -14.61
N VAL A 38 -7.85 7.82 -15.23
CA VAL A 38 -7.18 8.93 -14.54
C VAL A 38 -8.23 9.96 -14.09
N ILE A 39 -8.22 10.29 -12.80
CA ILE A 39 -9.15 11.26 -12.20
C ILE A 39 -8.49 12.61 -11.90
N SER A 40 -7.19 12.62 -11.58
CA SER A 40 -6.42 13.85 -11.32
C SER A 40 -4.91 13.58 -11.32
N MET A 41 -4.12 14.63 -11.05
CA MET A 41 -2.69 14.53 -10.76
C MET A 41 -2.46 14.72 -9.26
N CYS A 42 -1.61 13.89 -8.64
CA CYS A 42 -1.25 14.04 -7.24
C CYS A 42 -0.37 15.28 -7.04
N PRO A 43 -0.76 16.26 -6.19
CA PRO A 43 0.04 17.45 -5.97
C PRO A 43 1.40 17.21 -5.31
N ILE A 44 1.57 16.08 -4.59
CA ILE A 44 2.81 15.77 -3.86
C ILE A 44 3.87 15.16 -4.79
N CYS A 45 3.49 14.22 -5.65
CA CYS A 45 4.45 13.49 -6.49
C CYS A 45 4.37 13.82 -7.98
N GLY A 46 3.36 14.58 -8.41
CA GLY A 46 3.16 14.95 -9.82
C GLY A 46 2.80 13.77 -10.73
N LYS A 47 2.33 12.64 -10.19
CA LYS A 47 1.91 11.46 -10.95
C LYS A 47 0.38 11.37 -11.04
N GLU A 48 -0.10 10.66 -12.05
CA GLU A 48 -1.51 10.36 -12.25
C GLU A 48 -2.12 9.63 -11.05
N ILE A 49 -3.34 10.02 -10.71
CA ILE A 49 -4.21 9.32 -9.77
C ILE A 49 -5.30 8.63 -10.58
N TYR A 50 -5.39 7.32 -10.41
CA TYR A 50 -6.48 6.51 -10.94
C TYR A 50 -7.61 6.40 -9.91
N ASP A 51 -8.82 6.03 -10.35
CA ASP A 51 -9.98 5.80 -9.49
C ASP A 51 -9.79 4.58 -8.57
N ASP A 52 -8.99 4.78 -7.51
CA ASP A 52 -8.66 3.81 -6.47
C ASP A 52 -9.26 4.26 -5.13
N PRO A 53 -10.00 3.39 -4.41
CA PRO A 53 -10.65 3.74 -3.13
C PRO A 53 -9.65 4.04 -2.00
N SER A 54 -8.37 3.71 -2.18
CA SER A 54 -7.30 3.99 -1.23
C SER A 54 -6.82 5.44 -1.32
N ASN A 55 -7.15 6.17 -2.38
CA ASN A 55 -6.76 7.58 -2.50
C ASN A 55 -7.43 8.42 -1.42
N LEU A 56 -6.72 9.45 -0.96
CA LEU A 56 -7.23 10.40 0.02
C LEU A 56 -7.74 11.65 -0.69
N VAL A 57 -8.81 12.22 -0.15
CA VAL A 57 -9.44 13.43 -0.70
C VAL A 57 -9.46 14.53 0.35
N PHE A 58 -8.93 15.69 -0.02
CA PHE A 58 -8.93 16.91 0.80
C PHE A 58 -9.36 18.09 -0.06
N ASN A 59 -10.40 18.81 0.34
CA ASN A 59 -10.93 19.96 -0.41
C ASN A 59 -11.11 19.66 -1.91
N GLU A 60 -11.73 18.52 -2.23
CA GLU A 60 -11.97 18.04 -3.61
C GLU A 60 -10.71 17.68 -4.43
N VAL A 61 -9.53 17.71 -3.82
CA VAL A 61 -8.26 17.32 -4.44
C VAL A 61 -7.87 15.91 -3.97
N TYR A 62 -7.49 15.05 -4.92
CA TYR A 62 -7.06 13.68 -4.65
C TYR A 62 -5.55 13.59 -4.43
N PHE A 63 -5.16 12.67 -3.57
CA PHE A 63 -3.76 12.37 -3.22
C PHE A 63 -3.55 10.87 -3.14
N HIS A 64 -2.39 10.38 -3.59
CA HIS A 64 -1.98 9.02 -3.27
C HIS A 64 -1.78 8.87 -1.76
N PHE A 65 -2.34 7.81 -1.18
CA PHE A 65 -2.18 7.49 0.23
C PHE A 65 -0.72 7.49 0.68
N ASN A 66 0.15 6.80 -0.07
CA ASN A 66 1.57 6.68 0.24
C ASN A 66 2.29 8.04 0.23
N CYS A 67 1.88 8.96 -0.64
CA CYS A 67 2.45 10.30 -0.68
C CYS A 67 2.10 11.09 0.58
N VAL A 68 0.84 11.05 1.03
CA VAL A 68 0.41 11.71 2.26
C VAL A 68 1.08 11.09 3.48
N LEU A 69 1.15 9.76 3.57
CA LEU A 69 1.85 9.07 4.67
C LEU A 69 3.32 9.48 4.74
N SER A 70 4.01 9.49 3.59
CA SER A 70 5.43 9.87 3.51
C SER A 70 5.65 11.33 3.90
N LEU A 71 4.75 12.23 3.46
CA LEU A 71 4.78 13.64 3.84
C LEU A 71 4.65 13.79 5.36
N ILE A 72 3.65 13.14 5.98
CA ILE A 72 3.44 13.21 7.43
C ILE A 72 4.66 12.67 8.18
N LYS A 73 5.19 11.50 7.79
CA LYS A 73 6.41 10.94 8.40
C LYS A 73 7.61 11.89 8.29
N SER A 74 7.79 12.55 7.15
CA SER A 74 8.91 13.48 6.93
C SER A 74 8.83 14.77 7.76
N LYS A 75 7.61 15.17 8.15
CA LYS A 75 7.33 16.42 8.88
C LYS A 75 7.11 16.20 10.38
N THR A 76 7.01 14.95 10.80
CA THR A 76 6.75 14.58 12.19
C THR A 76 8.05 14.10 12.82
N GLU A 77 8.43 14.67 13.95
CA GLU A 77 9.52 14.12 14.76
C GLU A 77 9.06 12.78 15.38
N LEU A 78 9.77 11.71 15.03
CA LEU A 78 9.53 10.33 15.46
C LEU A 78 10.80 9.80 16.14
N SER A 79 10.65 9.12 17.27
CA SER A 79 11.75 8.32 17.85
C SER A 79 11.86 6.95 17.17
N GLU A 80 12.94 6.20 17.43
CA GLU A 80 13.20 4.89 16.80
C GLU A 80 12.08 3.85 16.99
N SER A 81 11.29 3.97 18.07
CA SER A 81 10.18 3.07 18.37
C SER A 81 8.81 3.63 17.96
N GLN A 82 8.78 4.81 17.34
CA GLN A 82 7.55 5.45 16.90
C GLN A 82 7.35 5.31 15.40
N ASP A 83 6.09 5.18 14.99
CA ASP A 83 5.71 5.23 13.58
C ASP A 83 4.38 5.96 13.39
N VAL A 84 4.00 6.20 12.13
CA VAL A 84 2.73 6.84 11.75
C VAL A 84 1.82 5.82 11.08
N TYR A 85 0.64 5.59 11.68
CA TYR A 85 -0.37 4.66 11.18
C TYR A 85 -1.59 5.43 10.68
N TYR A 86 -2.26 4.91 9.65
CA TYR A 86 -3.57 5.43 9.24
C TYR A 86 -4.67 4.84 10.13
N ILE A 87 -5.52 5.71 10.66
CA ILE A 87 -6.60 5.32 11.58
C ILE A 87 -7.99 5.65 11.02
N GLY A 88 -8.08 6.00 9.73
CA GLY A 88 -9.34 6.27 9.04
C GLY A 88 -9.75 7.75 8.98
N SER A 89 -10.66 8.05 8.07
CA SER A 89 -11.27 9.37 7.89
C SER A 89 -10.25 10.50 7.81
N ASN A 90 -9.24 10.36 6.95
CA ASN A 90 -8.15 11.34 6.79
C ASN A 90 -7.30 11.59 8.05
N ASN A 91 -7.36 10.70 9.04
CA ASN A 91 -6.58 10.79 10.25
C ASN A 91 -5.49 9.73 10.30
N PHE A 92 -4.36 10.15 10.85
CA PHE A 92 -3.21 9.33 11.16
C PHE A 92 -2.94 9.38 12.67
N ALA A 93 -2.13 8.48 13.17
CA ALA A 93 -1.69 8.45 14.55
C ALA A 93 -0.19 8.23 14.60
N VAL A 94 0.50 8.99 15.45
CA VAL A 94 1.81 8.56 15.93
C VAL A 94 1.57 7.46 16.95
N VAL A 95 2.14 6.30 16.69
CA VAL A 95 2.07 5.14 17.55
C VAL A 95 3.43 4.82 18.11
N TRP A 96 3.45 4.24 19.31
CA TRP A 96 4.62 3.61 19.89
C TRP A 96 4.41 2.10 19.90
N GLU A 97 5.35 1.36 19.31
CA GLU A 97 5.33 -0.09 19.34
C GLU A 97 6.31 -0.61 20.38
N HIS A 98 5.80 -1.33 21.38
CA HIS A 98 6.63 -1.92 22.42
C HIS A 98 6.07 -3.26 22.88
N LYS A 99 6.90 -4.32 22.77
CA LYS A 99 6.56 -5.70 23.17
C LYS A 99 5.27 -6.22 22.53
N GLY A 100 5.07 -5.93 21.24
CA GLY A 100 3.89 -6.36 20.48
C GLY A 100 2.59 -5.63 20.86
N ARG A 101 2.69 -4.52 21.60
CA ARG A 101 1.57 -3.60 21.87
C ARG A 101 1.78 -2.32 21.10
N ILE A 102 0.68 -1.79 20.58
CA ILE A 102 0.63 -0.51 19.87
C ILE A 102 -0.12 0.47 20.74
N GLU A 103 0.54 1.58 21.09
CA GLU A 103 -0.06 2.67 21.85
C GLU A 103 -0.16 3.92 20.97
N VAL A 104 -1.35 4.49 20.85
CA VAL A 104 -1.54 5.76 20.13
C VAL A 104 -1.09 6.91 21.04
N LEU A 105 -0.05 7.63 20.62
CA LEU A 105 0.49 8.76 21.38
C LEU A 105 -0.23 10.06 21.05
N ARG A 106 -0.46 10.32 19.77
CA ARG A 106 -1.18 11.52 19.29
C ARG A 106 -1.83 11.26 17.94
N LYS A 107 -2.96 11.93 17.71
CA LYS A 107 -3.68 11.95 16.45
C LYS A 107 -3.16 13.10 15.57
N ILE A 108 -3.06 12.83 14.27
CA ILE A 108 -2.65 13.78 13.24
C ILE A 108 -3.78 13.85 12.21
N HIS A 109 -4.27 15.05 11.91
CA HIS A 109 -5.18 15.24 10.79
C HIS A 109 -4.36 15.55 9.53
N ALA A 110 -4.52 14.74 8.47
CA ALA A 110 -3.69 14.88 7.28
C ALA A 110 -3.89 16.20 6.53
N GLY A 111 -5.07 16.83 6.67
CA GLY A 111 -5.35 18.13 6.09
C GLY A 111 -4.39 19.22 6.57
N ASP A 112 -3.84 19.10 7.79
CA ASP A 112 -2.93 20.09 8.36
C ASP A 112 -1.58 20.11 7.62
N PHE A 113 -1.17 18.95 7.09
CA PHE A 113 0.09 18.77 6.36
C PHE A 113 -0.11 19.04 4.86
N VAL A 114 -1.21 18.54 4.31
CA VAL A 114 -1.52 18.67 2.88
C VAL A 114 -1.81 20.13 2.52
N ASN A 115 -2.60 20.84 3.33
CA ASN A 115 -2.91 22.25 3.05
C ASN A 115 -1.66 23.15 3.12
N ASP A 116 -0.75 22.89 4.07
CA ASP A 116 0.52 23.60 4.16
C ASP A 116 1.40 23.32 2.94
N TYR A 117 1.47 22.06 2.49
CA TYR A 117 2.22 21.68 1.30
C TYR A 117 1.69 22.36 0.03
N VAL A 118 0.37 22.33 -0.18
CA VAL A 118 -0.28 22.95 -1.34
C VAL A 118 -0.04 24.46 -1.36
N LYS A 119 -0.23 25.16 -0.24
CA LYS A 119 -0.02 26.61 -0.14
C LYS A 119 1.41 27.07 -0.42
N LYS A 120 2.40 26.20 -0.23
CA LYS A 120 3.83 26.51 -0.39
C LYS A 120 4.37 26.19 -1.78
N ASN A 121 3.69 25.32 -2.54
CA ASN A 121 4.21 24.75 -3.78
C ASN A 121 3.30 24.99 -5.01
N ILE A 122 2.19 25.72 -4.82
CA ILE A 122 1.29 26.22 -5.88
C ILE A 122 1.13 27.72 -5.68
#